data_AF-A0A6M2EZ88-F1
#
_entry.id   AF-A0A6M2EZ88-F1
#
_cell.length_a   1.000
_cell.length_b   1.000
_cell.length_c   1.000
_cell.angle_alpha   90.00
_cell.angle_beta   90.00
_cell.angle_gamma   90.00
#
_symmetry.space_group_name_H-M   'P 1'
#
loop_
_entity.id
_entity.type
_entity.pdbx_description
1 polymer ?
#
loop_
_entity_poly.entity_id
_entity_poly.type
_entity_poly.pdbx_seq_one_letter_code
_entity_poly.pdbx_strand_id
1 'polypeptide(L)'
;MVYELGWNWNDLEELAQGSMAGHLLECGCQLTGGYFMHPGDKYRDISFPSLLDLSLPYAEISFDGSLCVAKAEGSGGVLNFSTCAQQLLYEVGDPGAYITPDVVIDFGNVSFHSLSAHKVLCAGAKPSVNSVPDELLRLIPKDCGWKGWGEISYGGYECVKRAKAAEYLVRSWMEEVFPGVSCNVASYIIGLDSLKTISIHDNNISCGACEDIRLRMDGLFELKEHAVQFETEFTALYTNGPAGGGGVSTGHKKEIILGKQLVERERVFWRTGVKSWKGMRPNKEEVDLGNLVKTTIWHDPLSPPHPKSSSPVIETSPAPSGQKIPLYSVAHSRVGDKGNDMNFSIIPHFPSDIERLKLIITPQWVKEVVSTLLNTSSFPDSVSTMKRDKWVSEHFNVEIYEVKGIKSLNIVVRNILDGGVNCSRRIDRHGKTISDLILCQKVVLLP
;
A
#
# COMPACT_ATOMS: atom_id res chain seq x y z
N MET A 1 -17.08 -15.07 -18.20
CA MET A 1 -17.33 -14.16 -19.33
C MET A 1 -17.29 -14.94 -20.64
N VAL A 2 -16.13 -15.40 -21.12
CA VAL A 2 -16.04 -16.20 -22.37
C VAL A 2 -16.99 -17.40 -22.41
N TYR A 3 -16.99 -18.26 -21.38
CA TYR A 3 -17.87 -19.44 -21.36
C TYR A 3 -19.35 -19.07 -21.18
N GLU A 4 -19.69 -18.36 -20.09
CA GLU A 4 -21.10 -18.06 -19.72
C GLU A 4 -21.79 -17.01 -20.60
N LEU A 5 -21.06 -15.99 -21.07
CA LEU A 5 -21.60 -14.90 -21.91
C LEU A 5 -21.32 -15.13 -23.40
N GLY A 6 -20.53 -16.14 -23.75
CA GLY A 6 -20.19 -16.46 -25.14
C GLY A 6 -19.23 -15.48 -25.81
N TRP A 7 -18.48 -14.67 -25.04
CA TRP A 7 -17.50 -13.73 -25.60
C TRP A 7 -16.42 -14.44 -26.42
N ASN A 8 -15.95 -13.77 -27.46
CA ASN A 8 -14.93 -14.32 -28.35
C ASN A 8 -13.53 -14.00 -27.80
N TRP A 9 -12.66 -15.01 -27.68
CA TRP A 9 -11.25 -14.80 -27.29
C TRP A 9 -10.47 -13.87 -28.23
N ASN A 10 -10.96 -13.66 -29.46
CA ASN A 10 -10.34 -12.73 -30.40
C ASN A 10 -10.93 -11.31 -30.33
N ASP A 11 -11.99 -11.09 -29.55
CA ASP A 11 -12.54 -9.76 -29.31
C ASP A 11 -11.82 -9.11 -28.11
N LEU A 12 -10.74 -8.40 -28.42
CA LEU A 12 -9.88 -7.81 -27.39
C LEU A 12 -10.52 -6.63 -26.67
N GLU A 13 -11.57 -6.02 -27.22
CA GLU A 13 -12.33 -4.95 -26.54
C GLU A 13 -13.10 -5.52 -25.35
N GLU A 14 -13.84 -6.62 -25.57
CA GLU A 14 -14.54 -7.33 -24.48
C GLU A 14 -13.55 -7.88 -23.45
N LEU A 15 -12.40 -8.45 -23.88
CA LEU A 15 -11.38 -8.95 -22.97
C LEU A 15 -10.73 -7.84 -22.14
N ALA A 16 -10.45 -6.67 -22.72
CA ALA A 16 -9.90 -5.52 -21.99
C ALA A 16 -10.88 -5.04 -20.91
N GLN A 17 -12.16 -4.91 -21.28
CA GLN A 17 -13.23 -4.51 -20.36
C GLN A 17 -13.45 -5.55 -19.25
N GLY A 18 -13.43 -6.84 -19.57
CA GLY A 18 -13.51 -7.92 -18.59
C GLY A 18 -12.29 -7.99 -17.67
N SER A 19 -11.09 -7.72 -18.19
CA SER A 19 -9.87 -7.68 -17.39
C SER A 19 -9.85 -6.49 -16.43
N MET A 20 -10.40 -5.34 -16.83
CA MET A 20 -10.66 -4.22 -15.91
C MET A 20 -11.61 -4.65 -14.79
N ALA A 21 -12.67 -5.42 -15.08
CA ALA A 21 -13.55 -5.95 -14.05
C ALA A 21 -12.79 -6.82 -13.04
N GLY A 22 -11.94 -7.73 -13.52
CA GLY A 22 -11.06 -8.54 -12.68
C GLY A 22 -10.19 -7.66 -11.77
N HIS A 23 -9.45 -6.73 -12.36
CA HIS A 23 -8.58 -5.78 -11.64
C HIS A 23 -9.31 -4.98 -10.56
N LEU A 24 -10.53 -4.49 -10.85
CA LEU A 24 -11.33 -3.74 -9.87
C LEU A 24 -11.83 -4.62 -8.71
N LEU A 25 -12.10 -5.90 -8.94
CA LEU A 25 -12.56 -6.84 -7.91
C LEU A 25 -11.42 -7.44 -7.06
N GLU A 26 -10.17 -7.21 -7.44
CA GLU A 26 -9.00 -7.70 -6.70
C GLU A 26 -8.80 -6.95 -5.36
N CYS A 27 -7.98 -7.53 -4.49
CA CYS A 27 -7.62 -6.98 -3.18
C CYS A 27 -8.77 -6.79 -2.17
N GLY A 28 -9.90 -7.48 -2.35
CA GLY A 28 -10.97 -7.60 -1.35
C GLY A 28 -11.85 -6.36 -1.28
N CYS A 29 -12.04 -5.79 -0.08
CA CYS A 29 -12.98 -4.68 0.12
C CYS A 29 -12.42 -3.30 -0.28
N GLN A 30 -11.29 -3.21 -1.00
CA GLN A 30 -10.68 -1.91 -1.36
C GLN A 30 -11.63 -1.06 -2.21
N LEU A 31 -12.26 -1.69 -3.20
CA LEU A 31 -13.24 -1.04 -4.07
C LEU A 31 -14.45 -0.47 -3.30
N THR A 32 -14.78 -1.07 -2.14
CA THR A 32 -15.94 -0.73 -1.31
C THR A 32 -15.57 0.04 -0.03
N GLY A 33 -14.38 0.64 0.02
CA GLY A 33 -13.96 1.58 1.08
C GLY A 33 -12.93 1.02 2.07
N GLY A 34 -12.51 -0.23 1.91
CA GLY A 34 -11.36 -0.79 2.63
C GLY A 34 -10.08 -0.03 2.29
N TYR A 35 -9.28 0.33 3.32
CA TYR A 35 -8.08 1.14 3.13
C TYR A 35 -8.33 2.52 2.47
N PHE A 36 -9.58 3.00 2.45
CA PHE A 36 -9.91 4.32 1.89
C PHE A 36 -10.01 5.40 2.96
N MET A 37 -10.52 5.04 4.15
CA MET A 37 -10.80 5.99 5.23
C MET A 37 -9.55 6.73 5.69
N HIS A 38 -9.65 8.06 5.80
CA HIS A 38 -8.62 8.90 6.40
C HIS A 38 -9.27 9.89 7.39
N PRO A 39 -9.05 9.74 8.71
CA PRO A 39 -9.64 10.64 9.70
C PRO A 39 -8.95 12.01 9.58
N GLY A 40 -9.69 13.03 9.15
CA GLY A 40 -9.17 14.37 8.87
C GLY A 40 -9.13 14.74 7.38
N ASP A 41 -9.50 13.83 6.49
CA ASP A 41 -9.80 14.15 5.10
C ASP A 41 -11.33 14.11 4.91
N LYS A 42 -11.95 15.29 4.75
CA LYS A 42 -13.40 15.41 4.61
C LYS A 42 -13.99 14.63 3.43
N TYR A 43 -13.18 14.28 2.42
CA TYR A 43 -13.60 13.52 1.25
C TYR A 43 -13.44 12.00 1.43
N ARG A 44 -12.72 11.58 2.48
CA ARG A 44 -12.44 10.17 2.80
C ARG A 44 -12.85 9.81 4.23
N ASP A 45 -13.75 10.59 4.83
CA ASP A 45 -14.23 10.33 6.18
C ASP A 45 -15.29 9.22 6.14
N ILE A 46 -15.02 8.13 6.86
CA ILE A 46 -15.94 7.00 7.04
C ILE A 46 -16.04 6.75 8.53
N SER A 47 -17.28 6.70 9.06
CA SER A 47 -17.48 6.43 10.47
C SER A 47 -16.98 5.02 10.84
N PHE A 48 -16.42 4.88 12.05
CA PHE A 48 -15.90 3.59 12.51
C PHE A 48 -16.93 2.44 12.47
N PRO A 49 -18.21 2.63 12.85
CA PRO A 49 -19.20 1.57 12.71
C PRO A 49 -19.39 1.09 11.25
N SER A 50 -19.25 1.99 10.27
CA SER A 50 -19.38 1.65 8.85
C SER A 50 -18.22 0.81 8.32
N LEU A 51 -17.09 0.76 9.03
CA LEU A 51 -15.93 -0.06 8.68
C LEU A 51 -16.04 -1.51 9.19
N LEU A 52 -17.00 -1.79 10.08
CA LEU A 52 -17.19 -3.13 10.65
C LEU A 52 -17.81 -4.13 9.67
N ASP A 53 -18.55 -3.63 8.67
CA ASP A 53 -19.30 -4.45 7.72
C ASP A 53 -19.03 -4.01 6.27
N LEU A 54 -17.75 -4.08 5.86
CA LEU A 54 -17.36 -3.81 4.48
C LEU A 54 -17.70 -5.00 3.57
N SER A 55 -18.61 -4.80 2.62
CA SER A 55 -18.95 -5.81 1.62
C SER A 55 -17.79 -6.08 0.68
N LEU A 56 -17.52 -7.36 0.36
CA LEU A 56 -16.76 -7.69 -0.85
C LEU A 56 -17.52 -7.15 -2.08
N PRO A 57 -16.83 -6.59 -3.08
CA PRO A 57 -17.47 -6.13 -4.29
C PRO A 57 -17.90 -7.31 -5.18
N TYR A 58 -18.85 -7.06 -6.07
CA TYR A 58 -19.18 -7.92 -7.19
C TYR A 58 -19.34 -7.09 -8.47
N ALA A 59 -19.24 -7.73 -9.63
CA ALA A 59 -19.48 -7.10 -10.91
C ALA A 59 -20.71 -7.70 -11.59
N GLU A 60 -21.50 -6.83 -12.20
CA GLU A 60 -22.54 -7.19 -13.16
C GLU A 60 -22.00 -6.91 -14.56
N ILE A 61 -21.98 -7.94 -15.39
CA ILE A 61 -21.39 -7.89 -16.72
C ILE A 61 -22.43 -8.40 -17.72
N SER A 62 -22.74 -7.58 -18.71
CA SER A 62 -23.70 -7.89 -19.77
C SER A 62 -23.03 -8.57 -20.96
N PHE A 63 -23.84 -9.19 -21.82
CA PHE A 63 -23.36 -9.85 -23.04
C PHE A 63 -22.58 -8.92 -23.97
N ASP A 64 -22.85 -7.62 -23.94
CA ASP A 64 -22.22 -6.59 -24.78
C ASP A 64 -20.97 -5.94 -24.17
N GLY A 65 -20.47 -6.47 -23.04
CA GLY A 65 -19.32 -5.89 -22.33
C GLY A 65 -19.68 -4.81 -21.31
N SER A 66 -20.94 -4.38 -21.20
CA SER A 66 -21.34 -3.38 -20.21
C SER A 66 -21.06 -3.87 -18.79
N LEU A 67 -20.30 -3.08 -18.02
CA LEU A 67 -19.78 -3.44 -16.71
C LEU A 67 -20.23 -2.46 -15.63
N CYS A 68 -20.84 -2.99 -14.57
CA CYS A 68 -21.03 -2.26 -13.32
C CYS A 68 -20.32 -3.01 -12.18
N VAL A 69 -19.64 -2.26 -11.32
CA VAL A 69 -19.21 -2.78 -10.01
C VAL A 69 -20.22 -2.37 -8.94
N ALA A 70 -20.41 -3.24 -7.96
CA ALA A 70 -21.42 -3.05 -6.93
C ALA A 70 -20.97 -3.59 -5.58
N LYS A 71 -21.65 -3.12 -4.53
CA LYS A 71 -21.53 -3.63 -3.16
C LYS A 71 -22.90 -4.07 -2.64
N ALA A 72 -22.94 -4.93 -1.63
CA ALA A 72 -24.19 -5.34 -1.01
C ALA A 72 -24.97 -4.12 -0.46
N GLU A 73 -26.28 -4.10 -0.70
CA GLU A 73 -27.16 -3.09 -0.12
C GLU A 73 -27.25 -3.27 1.40
N GLY A 74 -27.29 -2.17 2.14
CA GLY A 74 -27.30 -2.19 3.61
C GLY A 74 -25.94 -2.45 4.27
N SER A 75 -24.92 -2.90 3.53
CA SER A 75 -23.56 -3.03 4.07
C SER A 75 -22.95 -1.66 4.36
N GLY A 76 -21.94 -1.64 5.24
CA GLY A 76 -21.03 -0.52 5.42
C GLY A 76 -20.16 -0.22 4.20
N GLY A 77 -19.18 0.67 4.41
CA GLY A 77 -18.25 1.13 3.38
C GLY A 77 -18.81 2.15 2.39
N VAL A 78 -18.03 2.44 1.36
CA VAL A 78 -18.37 3.40 0.31
C VAL A 78 -17.94 2.88 -1.05
N LEU A 79 -18.80 3.03 -2.06
CA LEU A 79 -18.48 2.73 -3.46
C LEU A 79 -18.77 3.97 -4.29
N ASN A 80 -17.73 4.61 -4.81
CA ASN A 80 -17.86 5.83 -5.59
C ASN A 80 -16.69 5.98 -6.58
N PHE A 81 -16.63 7.12 -7.28
CA PHE A 81 -15.53 7.46 -8.17
C PHE A 81 -14.15 7.31 -7.51
N SER A 82 -13.97 7.84 -6.30
CA SER A 82 -12.68 7.86 -5.61
C SER A 82 -12.17 6.46 -5.25
N THR A 83 -13.03 5.56 -4.77
CA THR A 83 -12.63 4.18 -4.48
C THR A 83 -12.32 3.42 -5.77
N CYS A 84 -13.10 3.62 -6.83
CA CYS A 84 -12.86 3.01 -8.15
C CYS A 84 -11.56 3.52 -8.77
N ALA A 85 -11.29 4.83 -8.72
CA ALA A 85 -10.08 5.45 -9.26
C ALA A 85 -8.82 5.01 -8.51
N GLN A 86 -8.88 4.91 -7.17
CA GLN A 86 -7.78 4.37 -6.38
C GLN A 86 -7.48 2.91 -6.73
N GLN A 87 -8.53 2.09 -6.87
CA GLN A 87 -8.37 0.68 -7.22
C GLN A 87 -7.86 0.51 -8.65
N LEU A 88 -8.36 1.29 -9.61
CA LEU A 88 -7.91 1.25 -11.00
C LEU A 88 -6.40 1.46 -11.12
N LEU A 89 -5.84 2.41 -10.37
CA LEU A 89 -4.42 2.75 -10.44
C LEU A 89 -3.54 1.94 -9.48
N TYR A 90 -4.13 1.12 -8.61
CA TYR A 90 -3.37 0.29 -7.67
C TYR A 90 -2.54 -0.76 -8.42
N GLU A 91 -1.22 -0.80 -8.20
CA GLU A 91 -0.27 -1.76 -8.81
C GLU A 91 -0.20 -1.71 -10.35
N VAL A 92 -0.62 -0.59 -10.92
CA VAL A 92 -0.51 -0.29 -12.35
C VAL A 92 0.77 0.48 -12.63
N GLY A 93 1.60 -0.07 -13.53
CA GLY A 93 2.79 0.58 -14.07
C GLY A 93 2.41 1.63 -15.11
N ASP A 94 2.55 1.29 -16.38
CA ASP A 94 2.00 2.13 -17.46
C ASP A 94 0.49 1.86 -17.62
N PRO A 95 -0.39 2.84 -17.32
CA PRO A 95 -1.82 2.65 -17.49
C PRO A 95 -2.24 2.55 -18.97
N GLY A 96 -1.44 3.02 -19.93
CA GLY A 96 -1.71 2.86 -21.36
C GLY A 96 -1.25 1.50 -21.93
N ALA A 97 -0.50 0.73 -21.13
CA ALA A 97 0.05 -0.57 -21.51
C ALA A 97 0.10 -1.52 -20.30
N TYR A 98 -1.03 -1.69 -19.63
CA TYR A 98 -1.14 -2.61 -18.49
C TYR A 98 -1.16 -4.07 -18.98
N ILE A 99 -0.03 -4.74 -18.82
CA ILE A 99 0.19 -6.10 -19.34
C ILE A 99 -0.52 -7.13 -18.45
N THR A 100 -1.48 -7.85 -19.04
CA THR A 100 -2.06 -9.09 -18.48
C THR A 100 -1.73 -10.28 -19.39
N PRO A 101 -1.98 -11.54 -18.99
CA PRO A 101 -1.65 -12.71 -19.82
C PRO A 101 -2.35 -12.73 -21.18
N ASP A 102 -3.59 -12.25 -21.28
CA ASP A 102 -4.42 -12.41 -22.47
C ASP A 102 -4.49 -11.13 -23.31
N VAL A 103 -4.47 -9.95 -22.66
CA VAL A 103 -4.56 -8.64 -23.32
C VAL A 103 -3.71 -7.60 -22.60
N VAL A 104 -3.04 -6.73 -23.36
CA VAL A 104 -2.43 -5.51 -22.83
C VAL A 104 -3.48 -4.40 -22.88
N ILE A 105 -3.75 -3.78 -21.75
CA ILE A 105 -4.92 -2.92 -21.56
C ILE A 105 -4.48 -1.45 -21.49
N ASP A 106 -5.22 -0.59 -22.17
CA ASP A 106 -5.19 0.86 -22.01
C ASP A 106 -6.33 1.31 -21.08
N PHE A 107 -5.97 1.81 -19.90
CA PHE A 107 -6.85 2.43 -18.92
C PHE A 107 -6.95 3.96 -19.07
N GLY A 108 -6.22 4.57 -20.00
CA GLY A 108 -6.08 6.02 -20.14
C GLY A 108 -7.40 6.78 -20.29
N ASN A 109 -8.43 6.14 -20.85
CA ASN A 109 -9.76 6.73 -21.02
C ASN A 109 -10.85 6.06 -20.16
N VAL A 110 -10.48 5.25 -19.17
CA VAL A 110 -11.43 4.64 -18.25
C VAL A 110 -12.17 5.72 -17.46
N SER A 111 -13.49 5.60 -17.36
CA SER A 111 -14.34 6.48 -16.57
C SER A 111 -15.26 5.70 -15.64
N PHE A 112 -15.69 6.37 -14.56
CA PHE A 112 -16.60 5.83 -13.57
C PHE A 112 -17.80 6.75 -13.40
N HIS A 113 -19.01 6.18 -13.48
CA HIS A 113 -20.26 6.91 -13.31
C HIS A 113 -21.11 6.25 -12.23
N SER A 114 -21.33 6.95 -11.12
CA SER A 114 -22.19 6.45 -10.04
C SER A 114 -23.64 6.33 -10.51
N LEU A 115 -24.21 5.13 -10.44
CA LEU A 115 -25.61 4.87 -10.73
C LEU A 115 -26.47 4.92 -9.46
N SER A 116 -25.89 4.49 -8.33
CA SER A 116 -26.48 4.58 -6.99
C SER A 116 -25.38 4.62 -5.93
N ALA A 117 -25.76 4.65 -4.64
CA ALA A 117 -24.80 4.51 -3.53
C ALA A 117 -24.12 3.12 -3.46
N HIS A 118 -24.57 2.16 -4.28
CA HIS A 118 -24.14 0.77 -4.24
C HIS A 118 -23.70 0.24 -5.59
N LYS A 119 -23.72 1.06 -6.65
CA LYS A 119 -23.40 0.64 -8.02
C LYS A 119 -22.74 1.76 -8.81
N VAL A 120 -21.64 1.43 -9.50
CA VAL A 120 -20.88 2.33 -10.36
C VAL A 120 -20.70 1.66 -11.72
N LEU A 121 -21.07 2.37 -12.79
CA LEU A 121 -20.79 1.98 -14.17
C LEU A 121 -19.31 2.24 -14.47
N CYS A 122 -18.64 1.27 -15.07
CA CYS A 122 -17.22 1.33 -15.45
C CYS A 122 -17.10 1.15 -16.96
N ALA A 123 -16.42 2.06 -17.65
CA ALA A 123 -16.28 1.99 -19.10
C ALA A 123 -14.92 2.54 -19.54
N GLY A 124 -14.51 2.23 -20.78
CA GLY A 124 -13.38 2.88 -21.44
C GLY A 124 -12.05 2.15 -21.39
N ALA A 125 -12.01 0.93 -20.82
CA ALA A 125 -10.86 0.06 -20.98
C ALA A 125 -10.84 -0.50 -22.40
N LYS A 126 -9.66 -0.49 -23.03
CA LYS A 126 -9.47 -0.93 -24.42
C LYS A 126 -8.19 -1.73 -24.57
N PRO A 127 -8.03 -2.54 -25.62
CA PRO A 127 -6.73 -3.07 -25.97
C PRO A 127 -5.75 -1.92 -26.26
N SER A 128 -4.53 -2.04 -25.73
CA SER A 128 -3.42 -1.16 -26.09
C SER A 128 -3.00 -1.40 -27.55
N VAL A 129 -2.14 -0.54 -28.10
CA VAL A 129 -1.61 -0.66 -29.48
C VAL A 129 -0.95 -2.02 -29.71
N ASN A 130 -0.15 -2.47 -28.73
CA ASN A 130 0.40 -3.82 -28.70
C ASN A 130 -0.53 -4.68 -27.83
N SER A 131 -1.64 -5.13 -28.40
CA SER A 131 -2.79 -5.64 -27.66
C SER A 131 -2.58 -7.03 -27.05
N VAL A 132 -1.66 -7.82 -27.59
CA VAL A 132 -1.32 -9.16 -27.08
C VAL A 132 0.13 -9.13 -26.63
N PRO A 133 0.47 -9.58 -25.41
CA PRO A 133 1.86 -9.57 -24.98
C PRO A 133 2.68 -10.62 -25.74
N ASP A 134 3.93 -10.34 -26.07
CA ASP A 134 4.84 -11.33 -26.65
C ASP A 134 5.46 -12.24 -25.58
N GLU A 135 5.56 -11.74 -24.36
CA GLU A 135 6.14 -12.46 -23.22
C GLU A 135 5.13 -12.60 -22.07
N LEU A 136 5.35 -13.59 -21.21
CA LEU A 136 4.59 -13.84 -19.98
C LEU A 136 5.50 -13.70 -18.77
N LEU A 137 4.94 -13.16 -17.69
CA LEU A 137 5.64 -13.05 -16.42
C LEU A 137 5.76 -14.43 -15.76
N ARG A 138 7.00 -14.86 -15.54
CA ARG A 138 7.36 -15.99 -14.70
C ARG A 138 7.97 -15.47 -13.39
N LEU A 139 7.44 -15.96 -12.27
CA LEU A 139 8.01 -15.73 -10.96
C LEU A 139 8.80 -16.96 -10.52
N ILE A 140 10.04 -16.75 -10.05
CA ILE A 140 10.95 -17.81 -9.61
C ILE A 140 11.42 -17.50 -8.20
N PRO A 141 11.19 -18.37 -7.21
CA PRO A 141 11.74 -18.18 -5.88
C PRO A 141 13.27 -18.29 -5.93
N LYS A 142 13.96 -17.34 -5.30
CA LYS A 142 15.41 -17.31 -5.16
C LYS A 142 15.78 -16.99 -3.71
N ASP A 143 16.84 -17.63 -3.22
CA ASP A 143 17.41 -17.29 -1.92
C ASP A 143 17.93 -15.85 -1.93
N CYS A 144 17.67 -15.10 -0.86
CA CYS A 144 18.06 -13.70 -0.70
C CYS A 144 18.81 -13.44 0.62
N GLY A 145 19.45 -14.49 1.15
CA GLY A 145 20.19 -14.42 2.41
C GLY A 145 19.30 -14.52 3.65
N TRP A 146 19.65 -13.75 4.67
CA TRP A 146 19.13 -13.83 6.03
C TRP A 146 18.76 -12.45 6.55
N LYS A 147 17.52 -12.30 6.98
CA LYS A 147 17.07 -11.12 7.70
C LYS A 147 17.34 -11.30 9.19
N GLY A 148 17.92 -10.29 9.82
CA GLY A 148 18.03 -10.16 11.27
C GLY A 148 17.33 -8.90 11.74
N TRP A 149 16.75 -8.93 12.94
CA TRP A 149 16.16 -7.74 13.54
C TRP A 149 16.39 -7.66 15.04
N GLY A 150 16.36 -6.43 15.54
CA GLY A 150 16.36 -6.14 16.97
C GLY A 150 15.50 -4.92 17.29
N GLU A 151 14.86 -4.94 18.44
CA GLU A 151 14.07 -3.82 18.97
C GLU A 151 14.35 -3.60 20.45
N ILE A 152 14.44 -2.35 20.90
CA ILE A 152 14.58 -1.98 22.32
C ILE A 152 13.85 -0.67 22.60
N SER A 153 13.19 -0.55 23.76
CA SER A 153 12.44 0.65 24.15
C SER A 153 13.24 1.56 25.08
N TYR A 154 13.01 2.86 24.95
CA TYR A 154 13.50 3.91 25.87
C TYR A 154 12.36 4.88 26.20
N GLY A 155 12.13 5.13 27.49
CA GLY A 155 11.09 6.06 27.96
C GLY A 155 11.65 7.23 28.74
N GLY A 156 10.99 8.38 28.64
CA GLY A 156 11.29 9.57 29.43
C GLY A 156 12.42 10.42 28.86
N TYR A 157 13.01 11.28 29.71
CA TYR A 157 13.97 12.30 29.30
C TYR A 157 15.07 11.74 28.37
N GLU A 158 15.26 12.40 27.23
CA GLU A 158 16.32 12.12 26.26
C GLU A 158 16.33 10.66 25.74
N CYS A 159 15.15 10.03 25.64
CA CYS A 159 15.00 8.67 25.11
C CYS A 159 15.53 8.52 23.67
N VAL A 160 15.36 9.54 22.82
CA VAL A 160 15.90 9.55 21.44
C VAL A 160 17.43 9.58 21.44
N LYS A 161 18.08 10.35 22.33
CA LYS A 161 19.55 10.36 22.44
C LYS A 161 20.07 9.01 22.93
N ARG A 162 19.34 8.34 23.83
CA ARG A 162 19.66 6.97 24.25
C ARG A 162 19.51 5.97 23.10
N ALA A 163 18.45 6.04 22.31
CA ALA A 163 18.36 5.20 21.10
C ALA A 163 19.49 5.48 20.10
N LYS A 164 19.89 6.74 19.91
CA LYS A 164 21.04 7.08 19.06
C LYS A 164 22.33 6.43 19.56
N ALA A 165 22.58 6.43 20.87
CA ALA A 165 23.72 5.75 21.45
C ALA A 165 23.63 4.23 21.29
N ALA A 166 22.45 3.63 21.45
CA ALA A 166 22.24 2.20 21.24
C ALA A 166 22.48 1.78 19.78
N GLU A 167 21.97 2.54 18.80
CA GLU A 167 22.24 2.30 17.38
C GLU A 167 23.76 2.34 17.10
N TYR A 168 24.45 3.35 17.63
CA TYR A 168 25.89 3.50 17.46
C TYR A 168 26.65 2.28 18.00
N LEU A 169 26.31 1.79 19.19
CA LEU A 169 26.94 0.63 19.80
C LEU A 169 26.77 -0.64 18.94
N VAL A 170 25.54 -0.97 18.56
CA VAL A 170 25.26 -2.16 17.74
C VAL A 170 25.98 -2.09 16.39
N ARG A 171 25.97 -0.93 15.72
CA ARG A 171 26.73 -0.76 14.47
C ARG A 171 28.23 -0.93 14.67
N SER A 172 28.77 -0.41 15.77
CA SER A 172 30.21 -0.48 16.07
C SER A 172 30.65 -1.92 16.38
N TRP A 173 29.89 -2.65 17.20
CA TRP A 173 30.19 -4.05 17.51
C TRP A 173 30.09 -4.94 16.27
N MET A 174 29.09 -4.72 15.42
CA MET A 174 28.98 -5.44 14.15
C MET A 174 30.17 -5.16 13.21
N GLU A 175 30.64 -3.92 13.14
CA GLU A 175 31.77 -3.53 12.30
C GLU A 175 33.11 -4.06 12.82
N GLU A 176 33.25 -4.20 14.15
CA GLU A 176 34.42 -4.81 14.79
C GLU A 176 34.56 -6.29 14.45
N VAL A 177 33.45 -7.05 14.51
CA VAL A 177 33.44 -8.48 14.19
C VAL A 177 33.45 -8.72 12.69
N PHE A 178 32.66 -7.94 11.93
CA PHE A 178 32.49 -8.07 10.49
C PHE A 178 32.59 -6.71 9.77
N PRO A 179 33.81 -6.30 9.37
CA PRO A 179 34.01 -5.05 8.64
C PRO A 179 33.16 -4.96 7.36
N GLY A 180 32.49 -3.83 7.17
CA GLY A 180 31.64 -3.52 6.02
C GLY A 180 30.18 -3.98 6.17
N VAL A 181 29.84 -4.79 7.17
CA VAL A 181 28.48 -5.37 7.29
C VAL A 181 27.46 -4.38 7.85
N SER A 182 27.89 -3.34 8.57
CA SER A 182 27.00 -2.34 9.16
C SER A 182 26.18 -1.56 8.12
N CYS A 183 26.65 -1.44 6.87
CA CYS A 183 25.91 -0.79 5.78
C CYS A 183 24.64 -1.56 5.35
N ASN A 184 24.55 -2.83 5.73
CA ASN A 184 23.40 -3.68 5.47
C ASN A 184 22.26 -3.50 6.49
N VAL A 185 22.46 -2.68 7.52
CA VAL A 185 21.50 -2.46 8.61
C VAL A 185 20.80 -1.11 8.47
N ALA A 186 19.46 -1.13 8.53
CA ALA A 186 18.61 0.04 8.64
C ALA A 186 18.13 0.25 10.09
N SER A 187 17.94 1.49 10.54
CA SER A 187 17.39 1.81 11.86
C SER A 187 16.18 2.73 11.81
N TYR A 188 15.25 2.54 12.75
CA TYR A 188 14.00 3.27 12.89
C TYR A 188 13.74 3.65 14.35
N ILE A 189 13.20 4.84 14.56
CA ILE A 189 12.60 5.25 15.83
C ILE A 189 11.08 5.18 15.68
N ILE A 190 10.44 4.35 16.49
CA ILE A 190 8.98 4.10 16.47
C ILE A 190 8.42 4.60 17.80
N GLY A 191 7.31 5.35 17.81
CA GLY A 191 6.59 5.58 19.07
C GLY A 191 5.63 6.77 19.05
N LEU A 192 4.50 6.56 19.72
CA LEU A 192 3.51 7.57 20.11
C LEU A 192 3.11 7.32 21.57
N ASP A 193 2.86 6.06 21.91
CA ASP A 193 2.57 5.53 23.25
C ASP A 193 3.09 4.06 23.36
N SER A 194 4.36 3.84 23.04
CA SER A 194 4.95 2.49 23.01
C SER A 194 5.17 1.90 24.40
N LEU A 195 5.15 2.73 25.46
CA LEU A 195 5.31 2.30 26.86
C LEU A 195 4.04 2.48 27.71
N LYS A 196 2.94 3.01 27.17
CA LYS A 196 1.68 3.26 27.90
C LYS A 196 1.85 4.22 29.09
N THR A 197 2.84 5.11 29.04
CA THR A 197 3.16 6.05 30.12
C THR A 197 2.49 7.40 29.85
N ILE A 198 1.16 7.45 29.87
CA ILE A 198 0.42 8.70 29.75
C ILE A 198 0.65 9.52 31.04
N SER A 199 0.97 10.81 30.88
CA SER A 199 1.14 11.74 32.01
C SER A 199 -0.13 11.79 32.87
N ILE A 200 0.03 11.67 34.19
CA ILE A 200 -1.06 11.60 35.18
C ILE A 200 -1.90 12.90 35.22
N HIS A 201 -1.47 13.98 34.56
CA HIS A 201 -2.03 15.33 34.73
C HIS A 201 -2.81 15.93 33.54
N ASP A 202 -2.95 15.24 32.40
CA ASP A 202 -3.72 15.77 31.27
C ASP A 202 -4.85 14.82 30.85
N ASN A 203 -6.06 15.08 31.35
CA ASN A 203 -7.30 14.45 30.88
C ASN A 203 -7.72 14.93 29.47
N ASN A 204 -7.00 15.90 28.90
CA ASN A 204 -7.08 16.23 27.49
C ASN A 204 -5.93 15.52 26.78
N ILE A 205 -6.25 14.52 25.96
CA ILE A 205 -5.29 13.82 25.10
C ILE A 205 -4.86 14.79 23.97
N SER A 206 -4.16 15.88 24.32
CA SER A 206 -3.26 16.53 23.37
C SER A 206 -2.01 15.68 23.38
N CYS A 207 -1.78 14.96 22.30
CA CYS A 207 -0.63 14.07 22.13
C CYS A 207 0.68 14.89 22.15
N GLY A 208 1.20 15.12 23.35
CA GLY A 208 2.43 15.86 23.58
C GLY A 208 2.89 15.73 25.02
N ALA A 209 4.17 15.37 25.18
CA ALA A 209 4.98 15.42 26.40
C ALA A 209 4.99 14.20 27.35
N CYS A 210 4.85 12.98 26.83
CA CYS A 210 5.67 11.86 27.32
C CYS A 210 6.27 11.14 26.11
N GLU A 211 7.57 11.35 25.87
CA GLU A 211 8.26 10.70 24.75
C GLU A 211 8.77 9.35 25.22
N ASP A 212 8.12 8.30 24.74
CA ASP A 212 8.70 6.99 24.69
C ASP A 212 8.88 6.57 23.24
N ILE A 213 9.93 5.80 23.01
CA ILE A 213 10.28 5.31 21.68
C ILE A 213 10.75 3.87 21.76
N ARG A 214 10.72 3.22 20.60
CA ARG A 214 11.31 1.92 20.32
C ARG A 214 12.29 2.08 19.18
N LEU A 215 13.56 1.84 19.47
CA LEU A 215 14.58 1.67 18.43
C LEU A 215 14.35 0.30 17.80
N ARG A 216 14.18 0.28 16.48
CA ARG A 216 14.14 -0.93 15.64
C ARG A 216 15.34 -0.89 14.71
N MET A 217 16.06 -2.00 14.57
CA MET A 217 17.11 -2.17 13.57
C MET A 217 16.85 -3.44 12.77
N ASP A 218 16.92 -3.33 11.44
CA ASP A 218 16.70 -4.43 10.49
C ASP A 218 17.94 -4.59 9.60
N GLY A 219 18.52 -5.78 9.57
CA GLY A 219 19.63 -6.14 8.70
C GLY A 219 19.23 -7.18 7.66
N LEU A 220 19.75 -7.06 6.45
CA LEU A 220 19.71 -8.11 5.42
C LEU A 220 21.13 -8.56 5.10
N PHE A 221 21.45 -9.81 5.39
CA PHE A 221 22.80 -10.35 5.31
C PHE A 221 22.87 -11.53 4.34
N GLU A 222 23.99 -11.70 3.65
CA GLU A 222 24.18 -12.86 2.78
C GLU A 222 24.31 -14.17 3.58
N LEU A 223 25.06 -14.12 4.69
CA LEU A 223 25.39 -15.26 5.54
C LEU A 223 24.51 -15.30 6.79
N LYS A 224 24.13 -16.51 7.20
CA LYS A 224 23.37 -16.75 8.44
C LYS A 224 24.12 -16.22 9.66
N GLU A 225 25.43 -16.42 9.69
CA GLU A 225 26.30 -16.07 10.80
C GLU A 225 26.25 -14.58 11.13
N HIS A 226 26.19 -13.71 10.12
CA HIS A 226 26.05 -12.27 10.33
C HIS A 226 24.70 -11.91 10.97
N ALA A 227 23.61 -12.58 10.59
CA ALA A 227 22.29 -12.35 11.18
C ALA A 227 22.21 -12.81 12.64
N VAL A 228 22.85 -13.94 12.96
CA VAL A 228 22.96 -14.46 14.33
C VAL A 228 23.84 -13.56 15.20
N GLN A 229 24.95 -13.08 14.66
CA GLN A 229 25.80 -12.12 15.37
C GLN A 229 25.06 -10.81 15.61
N PHE A 230 24.32 -10.30 14.63
CA PHE A 230 23.52 -9.10 14.78
C PHE A 230 22.50 -9.21 15.91
N GLU A 231 21.80 -10.35 16.02
CA GLU A 231 20.93 -10.63 17.16
C GLU A 231 21.68 -10.63 18.50
N THR A 232 22.88 -11.21 18.52
CA THR A 232 23.73 -11.27 19.71
C THR A 232 24.17 -9.87 20.16
N GLU A 233 24.69 -9.06 19.23
CA GLU A 233 25.11 -7.68 19.52
C GLU A 233 23.96 -6.79 19.94
N PHE A 234 22.79 -6.96 19.30
CA PHE A 234 21.61 -6.22 19.71
C PHE A 234 21.16 -6.61 21.13
N THR A 235 21.19 -7.90 21.46
CA THR A 235 20.84 -8.40 22.79
C THR A 235 21.80 -7.90 23.87
N ALA A 236 23.09 -7.70 23.53
CA ALA A 236 24.10 -7.16 24.43
C ALA A 236 23.77 -5.76 24.96
N LEU A 237 22.87 -5.01 24.31
CA LEU A 237 22.37 -3.72 24.80
C LEU A 237 21.72 -3.80 26.19
N TYR A 238 21.20 -4.96 26.61
CA TYR A 238 20.60 -5.11 27.95
C TYR A 238 21.55 -4.73 29.09
N THR A 239 22.82 -5.07 28.94
CA THR A 239 23.84 -4.88 29.98
C THR A 239 24.90 -3.86 29.59
N ASN A 240 25.10 -3.62 28.30
CA ASN A 240 26.17 -2.76 27.78
C ASN A 240 25.63 -1.50 27.08
N GLY A 241 24.30 -1.39 26.93
CA GLY A 241 23.65 -0.27 26.28
C GLY A 241 23.32 0.91 27.21
N PRO A 242 22.74 1.98 26.66
CA PRO A 242 22.30 3.14 27.42
C PRO A 242 21.28 2.80 28.51
N ALA A 243 21.30 3.57 29.61
CA ALA A 243 20.46 3.32 30.78
C ALA A 243 18.96 3.32 30.47
N GLY A 244 18.22 2.45 31.15
CA GLY A 244 16.76 2.37 31.03
C GLY A 244 16.25 1.83 29.69
N GLY A 245 17.08 1.05 28.98
CA GLY A 245 16.64 0.23 27.84
C GLY A 245 15.90 -1.01 28.31
N GLY A 246 14.80 -1.37 27.65
CA GLY A 246 13.99 -2.53 28.03
C GLY A 246 13.15 -3.11 26.91
N GLY A 247 12.61 -4.31 27.14
CA GLY A 247 11.75 -5.02 26.20
C GLY A 247 12.43 -5.40 24.88
N VAL A 248 13.65 -5.96 24.97
CA VAL A 248 14.38 -6.38 23.77
C VAL A 248 13.62 -7.49 23.05
N SER A 249 13.46 -7.34 21.74
CA SER A 249 12.89 -8.37 20.87
C SER A 249 13.78 -8.53 19.66
N THR A 250 14.27 -9.74 19.43
CA THR A 250 15.21 -10.05 18.35
C THR A 250 14.74 -11.27 17.56
N GLY A 251 15.33 -11.47 16.40
CA GLY A 251 15.24 -12.72 15.69
C GLY A 251 15.89 -12.64 14.32
N HIS A 252 15.96 -13.80 13.68
CA HIS A 252 16.47 -13.90 12.32
C HIS A 252 15.73 -14.98 11.54
N LYS A 253 15.71 -14.88 10.21
CA LYS A 253 15.13 -15.89 9.32
C LYS A 253 15.78 -15.85 7.94
N LYS A 254 15.73 -16.97 7.21
CA LYS A 254 16.10 -17.02 5.80
C LYS A 254 15.05 -16.28 4.98
N GLU A 255 15.47 -15.40 4.06
CA GLU A 255 14.56 -14.70 3.14
C GLU A 255 14.63 -15.32 1.75
N ILE A 256 13.46 -15.41 1.11
CA ILE A 256 13.29 -15.87 -0.27
C ILE A 256 12.63 -14.73 -1.04
N ILE A 257 13.22 -14.31 -2.14
CA ILE A 257 12.62 -13.33 -3.05
C ILE A 257 11.97 -14.02 -4.24
N LEU A 258 11.01 -13.34 -4.85
CA LEU A 258 10.45 -13.73 -6.14
C LEU A 258 11.18 -12.98 -7.24
N GLY A 259 12.12 -13.67 -7.89
CA GLY A 259 12.75 -13.19 -9.11
C GLY A 259 11.74 -13.14 -10.25
N LYS A 260 11.72 -12.04 -10.99
CA LYS A 260 10.89 -11.87 -12.18
C LYS A 260 11.69 -12.24 -13.42
N GLN A 261 11.07 -12.97 -14.32
CA GLN A 261 11.61 -13.27 -15.64
C GLN A 261 10.46 -13.21 -16.66
N LEU A 262 10.73 -12.66 -17.83
CA LEU A 262 9.83 -12.74 -18.97
C LEU A 262 10.18 -13.98 -19.80
N VAL A 263 9.15 -14.66 -20.29
CA VAL A 263 9.28 -15.87 -21.12
C VAL A 263 8.41 -15.69 -22.35
N GLU A 264 8.98 -15.92 -23.53
CA GLU A 264 8.25 -15.96 -24.81
C GLU A 264 6.97 -16.81 -24.69
N ARG A 265 5.85 -16.24 -25.13
CA ARG A 265 4.52 -16.87 -25.06
C ARG A 265 4.48 -18.25 -25.69
N GLU A 266 5.15 -18.38 -26.83
CA GLU A 266 5.18 -19.57 -27.69
C GLU A 266 5.86 -20.75 -26.99
N ARG A 267 6.63 -20.49 -25.93
CA ARG A 267 7.29 -21.50 -25.11
C ARG A 267 6.46 -21.96 -23.92
N VAL A 268 5.30 -21.34 -23.68
CA VAL A 268 4.40 -21.67 -22.56
C VAL A 268 3.28 -22.58 -23.06
N PHE A 269 3.32 -23.85 -22.63
CA PHE A 269 2.30 -24.84 -22.97
C PHE A 269 1.35 -25.08 -21.81
N TRP A 270 0.09 -24.68 -21.98
CA TRP A 270 -0.96 -24.90 -20.98
C TRP A 270 -1.39 -26.38 -20.97
N ARG A 271 -1.40 -26.99 -19.78
CA ARG A 271 -2.00 -28.30 -19.54
C ARG A 271 -3.02 -28.17 -18.43
N THR A 272 -4.30 -28.28 -18.79
CA THR A 272 -5.38 -28.35 -17.82
C THR A 272 -5.63 -29.80 -17.45
N GLY A 273 -5.63 -30.09 -16.14
CA GLY A 273 -5.91 -31.41 -15.61
C GLY A 273 -6.97 -31.29 -14.52
N VAL A 274 -8.04 -32.07 -14.63
CA VAL A 274 -9.03 -32.16 -13.56
C VAL A 274 -8.57 -33.22 -12.58
N LYS A 275 -8.04 -32.78 -11.44
CA LYS A 275 -7.75 -33.70 -10.34
C LYS A 275 -9.02 -33.88 -9.53
N SER A 276 -9.79 -34.93 -9.82
CA SER A 276 -10.89 -35.36 -8.96
C SER A 276 -10.32 -35.77 -7.60
N TRP A 277 -10.40 -34.87 -6.63
CA TRP A 277 -10.07 -35.19 -5.25
C TRP A 277 -11.21 -36.00 -4.66
N LYS A 278 -11.03 -37.33 -4.56
CA LYS A 278 -11.87 -38.18 -3.70
C LYS A 278 -11.45 -37.98 -2.24
N GLY A 279 -11.69 -36.79 -1.70
CA GLY A 279 -11.60 -36.51 -0.27
C GLY A 279 -12.82 -37.05 0.46
N MET A 280 -12.57 -37.61 1.66
CA MET A 280 -13.50 -38.27 2.59
C MET A 280 -14.99 -38.03 2.35
N ARG A 281 -15.76 -39.12 2.26
CA ARG A 281 -17.23 -39.07 2.39
C ARG A 281 -17.54 -38.20 3.62
N PRO A 282 -18.41 -37.19 3.52
CA PRO A 282 -18.89 -36.52 4.72
C PRO A 282 -19.45 -37.60 5.63
N ASN A 283 -19.04 -37.62 6.90
CA ASN A 283 -19.82 -38.35 7.89
C ASN A 283 -21.26 -37.84 7.71
N LYS A 284 -22.18 -38.76 7.45
CA LYS A 284 -23.60 -38.50 7.58
C LYS A 284 -23.90 -38.32 9.06
N GLU A 285 -23.42 -37.24 9.65
CA GLU A 285 -24.13 -36.64 10.76
C GLU A 285 -25.09 -35.66 10.10
N GLU A 286 -26.37 -36.05 10.09
CA GLU A 286 -27.45 -35.10 9.88
C GLU A 286 -27.23 -33.96 10.86
N VAL A 287 -26.80 -32.81 10.34
CA VAL A 287 -26.87 -31.57 11.11
C VAL A 287 -28.34 -31.27 11.25
N ASP A 288 -28.90 -31.62 12.40
CA ASP A 288 -30.22 -31.19 12.83
C ASP A 288 -30.20 -29.65 12.89
N LEU A 289 -30.80 -29.01 11.87
CA LEU A 289 -30.98 -27.56 11.79
C LEU A 289 -31.88 -27.01 12.93
N GLY A 290 -32.40 -27.88 13.81
CA GLY A 290 -33.26 -27.49 14.93
C GLY A 290 -32.59 -26.81 16.13
N ASN A 291 -31.26 -26.84 16.28
CA ASN A 291 -30.61 -26.42 17.53
C ASN A 291 -29.53 -25.32 17.44
N LEU A 292 -29.41 -24.62 16.32
CA LEU A 292 -28.43 -23.54 16.13
C LEU A 292 -29.05 -22.13 16.14
N VAL A 293 -29.96 -21.85 17.08
CA VAL A 293 -30.31 -20.46 17.46
C VAL A 293 -30.59 -20.38 18.96
N LYS A 294 -29.54 -20.30 19.77
CA LYS A 294 -29.57 -19.62 21.07
C LYS A 294 -28.25 -18.89 21.31
N THR A 295 -27.90 -18.00 20.38
CA THR A 295 -27.00 -16.90 20.71
C THR A 295 -27.86 -15.82 21.33
N THR A 296 -27.69 -15.58 22.62
CA THR A 296 -28.35 -14.53 23.38
C THR A 296 -27.95 -13.19 22.77
N ILE A 297 -28.79 -12.64 21.89
CA ILE A 297 -28.71 -11.27 21.42
C ILE A 297 -29.02 -10.41 22.64
N TRP A 298 -28.01 -9.67 23.12
CA TRP A 298 -28.26 -8.57 24.06
C TRP A 298 -29.02 -7.50 23.29
N HIS A 299 -30.33 -7.45 23.49
CA HIS A 299 -31.17 -6.35 23.03
C HIS A 299 -30.91 -5.15 23.94
N ASP A 300 -30.04 -4.25 23.51
CA ASP A 300 -30.13 -2.86 23.95
C ASP A 300 -31.41 -2.24 23.33
N PRO A 301 -32.17 -1.41 24.05
CA PRO A 301 -33.36 -0.78 23.50
C PRO A 301 -32.99 0.10 22.30
N LEU A 302 -33.47 -0.30 21.12
CA LEU A 302 -33.38 0.49 19.89
C LEU A 302 -33.92 1.90 20.16
N SER A 303 -33.01 2.87 20.15
CA SER A 303 -33.37 4.28 20.03
C SER A 303 -34.08 4.48 18.68
N PRO A 304 -35.11 5.35 18.60
CA PRO A 304 -35.86 5.55 17.37
C PRO A 304 -34.92 6.01 16.25
N PRO A 305 -35.21 5.66 14.98
CA PRO A 305 -34.36 6.03 13.86
C PRO A 305 -34.26 7.55 13.81
N HIS A 306 -33.04 8.05 14.00
CA HIS A 306 -32.73 9.45 13.75
C HIS A 306 -33.13 9.79 12.31
N PRO A 307 -33.72 10.98 12.07
CA PRO A 307 -34.19 11.37 10.76
C PRO A 307 -33.04 11.26 9.75
N LYS A 308 -33.35 10.72 8.56
CA LYS A 308 -32.46 10.60 7.40
C LYS A 308 -31.47 11.76 7.37
N SER A 309 -30.24 11.51 7.81
CA SER A 309 -29.13 12.40 7.51
C SER A 309 -28.95 12.28 6.00
N SER A 310 -29.49 13.24 5.25
CA SER A 310 -28.96 13.58 3.95
C SER A 310 -27.45 13.61 4.11
N SER A 311 -26.73 12.76 3.38
CA SER A 311 -25.28 12.87 3.26
C SER A 311 -24.99 14.33 2.94
N PRO A 312 -24.13 15.04 3.69
CA PRO A 312 -23.84 16.43 3.37
C PRO A 312 -23.37 16.44 1.92
N VAL A 313 -24.06 17.19 1.07
CA VAL A 313 -23.57 17.50 -0.27
C VAL A 313 -22.30 18.29 -0.02
N ILE A 314 -21.14 17.63 -0.11
CA ILE A 314 -19.85 18.29 0.04
C ILE A 314 -19.79 19.28 -1.12
N GLU A 315 -19.91 20.58 -0.83
CA GLU A 315 -19.59 21.61 -1.81
C GLU A 315 -18.14 21.40 -2.22
N THR A 316 -17.97 20.90 -3.44
CA THR A 316 -16.66 20.67 -4.05
C THR A 316 -16.29 21.93 -4.81
N SER A 317 -15.23 22.59 -4.35
CA SER A 317 -14.63 23.73 -5.03
C SER A 317 -13.17 23.42 -5.35
N PRO A 318 -12.60 24.03 -6.41
CA PRO A 318 -11.17 23.94 -6.67
C PRO A 318 -10.37 24.37 -5.44
N ALA A 319 -9.23 23.73 -5.23
CA ALA A 319 -8.32 24.11 -4.15
C ALA A 319 -7.82 25.56 -4.32
N PRO A 320 -7.57 26.30 -3.23
CA PRO A 320 -7.18 27.71 -3.31
C PRO A 320 -5.85 27.91 -4.05
N SER A 321 -5.78 28.93 -4.89
CA SER A 321 -4.56 29.33 -5.60
C SER A 321 -3.64 30.20 -4.74
N GLY A 322 -2.33 30.11 -4.97
CA GLY A 322 -1.32 30.99 -4.34
C GLY A 322 -1.03 30.73 -2.86
N GLN A 323 -1.70 29.75 -2.24
CA GLN A 323 -1.48 29.36 -0.85
C GLN A 323 -0.65 28.08 -0.75
N LYS A 324 0.24 28.02 0.24
CA LYS A 324 1.03 26.82 0.54
C LYS A 324 0.19 25.85 1.39
N ILE A 325 -0.47 24.91 0.72
CA ILE A 325 -1.41 23.95 1.32
C ILE A 325 -0.85 22.52 1.21
N PRO A 326 -1.19 21.62 2.14
CA PRO A 326 -0.79 20.23 2.01
C PRO A 326 -1.53 19.55 0.86
N LEU A 327 -0.84 18.67 0.13
CA LEU A 327 -1.37 17.98 -1.04
C LEU A 327 -2.60 17.11 -0.70
N TYR A 328 -2.69 16.56 0.51
CA TYR A 328 -3.86 15.80 0.97
C TYR A 328 -5.17 16.61 0.97
N SER A 329 -5.10 17.95 1.06
CA SER A 329 -6.29 18.81 0.95
C SER A 329 -6.78 19.01 -0.49
N VAL A 330 -5.96 18.65 -1.47
CA VAL A 330 -6.19 18.82 -2.90
C VAL A 330 -6.51 17.50 -3.58
N ALA A 331 -5.85 16.43 -3.14
CA ALA A 331 -5.94 15.11 -3.76
C ALA A 331 -5.89 13.99 -2.72
N HIS A 332 -6.36 12.82 -3.14
CA HIS A 332 -6.05 11.56 -2.48
C HIS A 332 -5.15 10.70 -3.37
N SER A 333 -4.57 9.67 -2.75
CA SER A 333 -3.57 8.81 -3.38
C SER A 333 -3.73 7.38 -2.90
N ARG A 334 -3.19 6.44 -3.66
CA ARG A 334 -2.98 5.06 -3.25
C ARG A 334 -1.67 4.55 -3.85
N VAL A 335 -0.92 3.79 -3.06
CA VAL A 335 0.34 3.16 -3.50
C VAL A 335 0.14 1.69 -3.83
N GLY A 336 0.67 1.26 -4.98
CA GLY A 336 0.90 -0.13 -5.33
C GLY A 336 2.40 -0.46 -5.30
N ASP A 337 2.72 -1.72 -5.00
CA ASP A 337 4.07 -2.24 -5.17
C ASP A 337 4.11 -3.29 -6.27
N LYS A 338 5.20 -3.31 -7.04
CA LYS A 338 5.41 -4.33 -8.07
C LYS A 338 6.87 -4.76 -8.04
N GLY A 339 7.20 -5.65 -7.11
CA GLY A 339 8.59 -6.07 -6.88
C GLY A 339 9.36 -4.94 -6.20
N ASN A 340 10.46 -4.48 -6.81
CA ASN A 340 11.24 -3.35 -6.28
C ASN A 340 10.69 -1.97 -6.72
N ASP A 341 9.71 -1.97 -7.62
CA ASP A 341 9.06 -0.75 -8.10
C ASP A 341 7.87 -0.40 -7.23
N MET A 342 7.56 0.89 -7.18
CA MET A 342 6.37 1.42 -6.55
C MET A 342 5.62 2.28 -7.56
N ASN A 343 4.30 2.28 -7.51
CA ASN A 343 3.50 3.31 -8.16
C ASN A 343 2.60 4.00 -7.14
N PHE A 344 2.29 5.27 -7.35
CA PHE A 344 1.29 5.98 -6.57
C PHE A 344 0.44 6.88 -7.45
N SER A 345 -0.85 6.95 -7.13
CA SER A 345 -1.79 7.82 -7.84
C SER A 345 -1.86 9.21 -7.22
N ILE A 346 -2.21 10.22 -8.00
CA ILE A 346 -2.65 11.52 -7.51
C ILE A 346 -3.99 11.81 -8.16
N ILE A 347 -5.05 11.68 -7.38
CA ILE A 347 -6.44 11.82 -7.83
C ILE A 347 -7.00 13.05 -7.12
N PRO A 348 -7.22 14.16 -7.83
CA PRO A 348 -7.70 15.39 -7.21
C PRO A 348 -9.12 15.20 -6.69
N HIS A 349 -9.42 15.78 -5.52
CA HIS A 349 -10.78 15.84 -4.97
C HIS A 349 -11.71 16.64 -5.89
N PHE A 350 -11.15 17.62 -6.62
CA PHE A 350 -11.85 18.38 -7.65
C PHE A 350 -11.15 18.24 -9.01
N PRO A 351 -11.80 17.65 -10.04
CA PRO A 351 -11.09 17.27 -11.26
C PRO A 351 -10.45 18.41 -12.08
N SER A 352 -10.81 19.68 -11.87
CA SER A 352 -10.12 20.79 -12.55
C SER A 352 -8.72 21.07 -12.02
N ASP A 353 -8.38 20.57 -10.83
CA ASP A 353 -7.06 20.80 -10.23
C ASP A 353 -5.94 19.99 -10.89
N ILE A 354 -6.28 19.03 -11.76
CA ILE A 354 -5.30 18.17 -12.44
C ILE A 354 -4.29 18.97 -13.26
N GLU A 355 -4.72 20.00 -13.98
CA GLU A 355 -3.83 20.83 -14.81
C GLU A 355 -2.85 21.64 -13.95
N ARG A 356 -3.28 22.07 -12.76
CA ARG A 356 -2.45 22.80 -11.79
C ARG A 356 -1.45 21.86 -11.12
N LEU A 357 -1.88 20.63 -10.80
CA LEU A 357 -1.03 19.59 -10.22
C LEU A 357 0.06 19.12 -11.20
N LYS A 358 -0.26 19.00 -12.50
CA LYS A 358 0.70 18.62 -13.56
C LYS A 358 1.91 19.57 -13.64
N LEU A 359 1.73 20.85 -13.30
CA LEU A 359 2.81 21.85 -13.30
C LEU A 359 3.77 21.69 -12.11
N ILE A 360 3.33 21.00 -11.05
CA ILE A 360 4.08 20.86 -9.79
C ILE A 360 4.70 19.48 -9.69
N ILE A 361 3.92 18.44 -9.97
CA ILE A 361 4.30 17.04 -9.82
C ILE A 361 5.14 16.62 -11.03
N THR A 362 6.40 17.00 -10.98
CA THR A 362 7.41 16.68 -11.99
C THR A 362 8.27 15.50 -11.54
N PRO A 363 8.98 14.80 -12.44
CA PRO A 363 9.92 13.75 -12.06
C PRO A 363 10.94 14.20 -11.01
N GLN A 364 11.41 15.46 -11.12
CA GLN A 364 12.35 16.04 -10.17
C GLN A 364 11.73 16.23 -8.78
N TRP A 365 10.51 16.79 -8.72
CA TRP A 365 9.78 16.93 -7.46
C TRP A 365 9.56 15.57 -6.78
N VAL A 366 9.16 14.56 -7.55
CA VAL A 366 8.96 13.19 -7.01
C VAL A 366 10.27 12.65 -6.44
N LYS A 367 11.38 12.78 -7.17
CA LYS A 367 12.71 12.35 -6.70
C LYS A 367 13.05 13.00 -5.36
N GLU A 368 12.86 14.31 -5.22
CA GLU A 368 13.14 15.05 -3.99
C GLU A 368 12.31 14.52 -2.81
N VAL A 369 11.01 14.31 -3.01
CA VAL A 369 10.09 13.82 -1.96
C VAL A 369 10.46 12.41 -1.49
N VAL A 370 10.71 11.48 -2.42
CA VAL A 370 10.98 10.07 -2.08
C VAL A 370 12.42 9.84 -1.62
N SER A 371 13.33 10.78 -1.89
CA SER A 371 14.76 10.66 -1.60
C SER A 371 15.04 10.30 -0.13
N THR A 372 14.28 10.88 0.79
CA THR A 372 14.40 10.71 2.25
C THR A 372 14.09 9.29 2.73
N LEU A 373 13.32 8.52 1.93
CA LEU A 373 12.95 7.14 2.25
C LEU A 373 14.15 6.20 2.29
N LEU A 374 15.28 6.59 1.69
CA LEU A 374 16.48 5.76 1.55
C LEU A 374 17.53 6.01 2.64
N ASN A 375 17.19 6.81 3.65
CA ASN A 375 18.04 6.96 4.83
C ASN A 375 18.10 5.62 5.56
N THR A 376 19.30 5.03 5.66
CA THR A 376 19.55 3.78 6.38
C THR A 376 19.71 3.99 7.88
N SER A 377 20.05 5.19 8.32
CA SER A 377 20.06 5.57 9.73
C SER A 377 18.93 6.53 10.03
N SER A 378 18.34 6.41 11.21
CA SER A 378 17.48 7.43 11.80
C SER A 378 18.24 8.71 12.16
N PHE A 379 19.57 8.69 12.15
CA PHE A 379 20.45 9.83 12.46
C PHE A 379 21.49 10.05 11.35
N PRO A 380 21.07 10.33 10.11
CA PRO A 380 21.99 10.47 8.98
C PRO A 380 22.92 11.67 9.16
N ASP A 381 24.19 11.51 8.80
CA ASP A 381 25.14 12.62 8.69
C ASP A 381 25.06 13.31 7.30
N SER A 382 25.70 14.48 7.17
CA SER A 382 25.66 15.26 5.94
C SER A 382 26.29 14.53 4.74
N VAL A 383 27.32 13.72 4.96
CA VAL A 383 28.03 12.99 3.90
C VAL A 383 27.16 11.84 3.38
N SER A 384 26.53 11.08 4.27
CA SER A 384 25.59 10.01 3.93
C SER A 384 24.38 10.55 3.15
N THR A 385 23.88 11.72 3.54
CA THR A 385 22.78 12.41 2.85
C THR A 385 23.17 12.80 1.42
N MET A 386 24.34 13.43 1.24
CA MET A 386 24.83 13.80 -0.10
C MET A 386 25.06 12.59 -1.00
N LYS A 387 25.63 11.49 -0.46
CA LYS A 387 25.82 10.24 -1.20
C LYS A 387 24.49 9.65 -1.64
N ARG A 388 23.49 9.64 -0.75
CA ARG A 388 22.13 9.17 -1.04
C ARG A 388 21.48 10.01 -2.14
N ASP A 389 21.50 11.34 -2.04
CA ASP A 389 20.90 12.22 -3.06
C ASP A 389 21.52 12.06 -4.44
N LYS A 390 22.85 11.91 -4.48
CA LYS A 390 23.56 11.61 -5.72
C LYS A 390 23.14 10.25 -6.30
N TRP A 391 23.06 9.22 -5.46
CA TRP A 391 22.64 7.90 -5.91
C TRP A 391 21.19 7.92 -6.42
N VAL A 392 20.29 8.63 -5.74
CA VAL A 392 18.89 8.82 -6.13
C VAL A 392 18.77 9.44 -7.52
N SER A 393 19.52 10.51 -7.78
CA SER A 393 19.43 11.21 -9.06
C SER A 393 19.91 10.33 -10.22
N GLU A 394 20.93 9.51 -9.99
CA GLU A 394 21.57 8.63 -10.97
C GLU A 394 20.81 7.30 -11.23
N HIS A 395 20.15 6.72 -10.21
CA HIS A 395 19.62 5.35 -10.29
C HIS A 395 18.10 5.25 -10.36
N PHE A 396 17.36 6.33 -10.05
CA PHE A 396 15.91 6.31 -10.14
C PHE A 396 15.36 6.85 -11.45
N ASN A 397 14.48 6.04 -12.03
CA ASN A 397 13.58 6.48 -13.08
C ASN A 397 12.20 6.78 -12.49
N VAL A 398 11.67 7.95 -12.84
CA VAL A 398 10.31 8.37 -12.49
C VAL A 398 9.54 8.56 -13.77
N GLU A 399 8.48 7.78 -13.95
CA GLU A 399 7.55 7.85 -15.07
C GLU A 399 6.23 8.43 -14.56
N ILE A 400 5.66 9.41 -15.25
CA ILE A 400 4.39 10.04 -14.87
C ILE A 400 3.42 9.90 -16.03
N TYR A 401 2.30 9.26 -15.75
CA TYR A 401 1.25 8.96 -16.72
C TYR A 401 -0.03 9.69 -16.35
N GLU A 402 -0.63 10.38 -17.31
CA GLU A 402 -1.96 10.97 -17.14
C GLU A 402 -3.04 9.94 -17.52
N VAL A 403 -3.99 9.73 -16.62
CA VAL A 403 -5.18 8.89 -16.87
C VAL A 403 -6.37 9.82 -17.06
N LYS A 404 -6.60 10.22 -18.31
CA LYS A 404 -7.54 11.27 -18.72
C LYS A 404 -8.96 11.00 -18.30
N GLY A 405 -9.43 9.75 -18.42
CA GLY A 405 -10.81 9.38 -18.13
C GLY A 405 -11.22 9.60 -16.66
N ILE A 406 -10.25 9.53 -15.73
CA ILE A 406 -10.43 9.85 -14.30
C ILE A 406 -9.65 11.10 -13.84
N LYS A 407 -9.09 11.89 -14.77
CA LYS A 407 -8.37 13.15 -14.50
C LYS A 407 -7.36 13.03 -13.35
N SER A 408 -6.46 12.05 -13.46
CA SER A 408 -5.48 11.74 -12.42
C SER A 408 -4.09 11.48 -12.98
N LEU A 409 -3.10 11.44 -12.10
CA LEU A 409 -1.73 11.03 -12.43
C LEU A 409 -1.45 9.65 -11.82
N ASN A 410 -0.80 8.77 -12.56
CA ASN A 410 -0.14 7.58 -12.05
C ASN A 410 1.37 7.78 -12.16
N ILE A 411 2.06 7.77 -11.02
CA ILE A 411 3.50 7.98 -10.94
C ILE A 411 4.15 6.65 -10.62
N VAL A 412 5.08 6.20 -11.45
CA VAL A 412 5.88 4.99 -11.23
C VAL A 412 7.30 5.39 -10.85
N VAL A 413 7.77 4.88 -9.73
CA VAL A 413 9.14 5.04 -9.24
C VAL A 413 9.81 3.67 -9.25
N ARG A 414 10.77 3.50 -10.16
CA ARG A 414 11.47 2.22 -10.31
C ARG A 414 12.44 2.00 -9.15
N ASN A 415 12.65 0.76 -8.73
CA ASN A 415 13.71 0.35 -7.79
C ASN A 415 13.75 0.99 -6.38
N ILE A 416 12.67 1.62 -5.90
CA ILE A 416 12.66 2.43 -4.65
C ILE A 416 12.43 1.62 -3.37
N LEU A 417 11.95 0.38 -3.45
CA LEU A 417 11.47 -0.39 -2.29
C LEU A 417 12.54 -1.23 -1.57
N ASP A 418 13.83 -0.92 -1.75
CA ASP A 418 14.94 -1.64 -1.12
C ASP A 418 14.91 -3.15 -1.43
N GLY A 419 14.66 -3.46 -2.71
CA GLY A 419 14.52 -4.81 -3.26
C GLY A 419 13.07 -5.35 -3.25
N GLY A 420 12.13 -4.66 -2.61
CA GLY A 420 10.72 -5.04 -2.55
C GLY A 420 10.34 -5.90 -1.34
N VAL A 421 9.06 -6.26 -1.24
CA VAL A 421 8.42 -6.82 -0.03
C VAL A 421 9.22 -7.91 0.69
N ASN A 422 9.85 -8.81 -0.07
CA ASN A 422 10.51 -10.00 0.47
C ASN A 422 11.94 -9.74 0.98
N CYS A 423 12.58 -8.64 0.61
CA CYS A 423 13.96 -8.33 1.04
C CYS A 423 14.13 -6.93 1.62
N SER A 424 13.12 -6.06 1.50
CA SER A 424 13.16 -4.71 2.05
C SER A 424 13.52 -4.71 3.53
N ARG A 425 14.48 -3.86 3.89
CA ARG A 425 14.84 -3.60 5.30
C ARG A 425 13.84 -2.65 5.95
N ARG A 426 12.95 -2.02 5.17
CA ARG A 426 11.87 -1.14 5.65
C ARG A 426 10.90 -1.90 6.55
N ILE A 427 10.32 -1.16 7.51
CA ILE A 427 9.17 -1.63 8.29
C ILE A 427 7.95 -1.78 7.37
N ASP A 428 7.62 -0.70 6.65
CA ASP A 428 6.67 -0.75 5.54
C ASP A 428 7.37 -1.23 4.26
N ARG A 429 7.46 -2.57 4.14
CA ARG A 429 8.11 -3.24 3.00
C ARG A 429 7.37 -3.09 1.69
N HIS A 430 6.06 -2.85 1.75
CA HIS A 430 5.20 -2.60 0.59
C HIS A 430 5.24 -1.13 0.15
N GLY A 431 5.65 -0.23 1.04
CA GLY A 431 5.60 1.21 0.78
C GLY A 431 4.20 1.80 0.81
N LYS A 432 3.19 1.10 1.37
CA LYS A 432 1.79 1.56 1.35
C LYS A 432 1.60 2.91 2.05
N THR A 433 2.41 3.22 3.05
CA THR A 433 2.36 4.48 3.80
C THR A 433 2.93 5.67 3.03
N ILE A 434 3.67 5.41 1.94
CA ILE A 434 4.38 6.46 1.20
C ILE A 434 3.41 7.44 0.53
N SER A 435 2.20 7.00 0.13
CA SER A 435 1.18 7.91 -0.42
C SER A 435 0.86 9.03 0.57
N ASP A 436 0.65 8.71 1.84
CA ASP A 436 0.29 9.72 2.84
C ASP A 436 1.48 10.64 3.15
N LEU A 437 2.72 10.13 3.14
CA LEU A 437 3.93 10.97 3.24
C LEU A 437 4.07 11.94 2.06
N ILE A 438 3.73 11.51 0.85
CA ILE A 438 3.68 12.35 -0.34
C ILE A 438 2.55 13.38 -0.22
N LEU A 439 1.37 12.96 0.24
CA LEU A 439 0.22 13.83 0.43
C LEU A 439 0.46 14.87 1.56
N CYS A 440 1.35 14.62 2.51
CA CYS A 440 1.77 15.60 3.52
C CYS A 440 2.62 16.75 2.93
N GLN A 441 3.18 16.59 1.73
CA GLN A 441 3.98 17.64 1.12
C GLN A 441 3.15 18.88 0.84
N LYS A 442 3.72 20.06 1.10
CA LYS A 442 3.04 21.33 0.87
C LYS A 442 3.33 21.85 -0.54
N VAL A 443 2.26 22.12 -1.29
CA VAL A 443 2.30 22.62 -2.67
C VAL A 443 1.65 24.00 -2.76
N VAL A 444 2.00 24.76 -3.80
CA VAL A 444 1.35 26.03 -4.14
C VAL A 444 0.76 25.88 -5.52
N LEU A 445 -0.57 25.82 -5.60
CA LEU A 445 -1.27 25.72 -6.86
C LEU A 445 -1.35 27.09 -7.55
N LEU A 446 -1.11 27.12 -8.86
CA LEU A 446 -1.21 28.34 -9.68
C LEU A 446 -2.68 28.76 -9.87
N PRO A 447 -2.97 30.02 -10.25
CA PRO A 447 -4.33 30.51 -10.53
C PRO A 447 -5.13 29.65 -11.49
#